data_AF-A0A730EFG0-F1
#
_entry.id   AF-A0A730EFG0-F1
#
_cell.length_a   1.000
_cell.length_b   1.000
_cell.length_c   1.000
_cell.angle_alpha   90.00
_cell.angle_beta   90.00
_cell.angle_gamma   90.00
#
_symmetry.space_group_name_H-M   'P 1'
#
loop_
_entity.id
_entity.type
_entity.pdbx_description
1 polymer ?
#
loop_
_entity_poly.entity_id
_entity_poly.type
_entity_poly.pdbx_seq_one_letter_code
_entity_poly.pdbx_strand_id
1 'polypeptide(L)'
;MITEKDNVFYCDCGFSFERGRSGHHECGDGLRAKLELFRTAFMEYSDKTDWVQTDKRFDVIKPWGKHRADVLREFIEHLESKLVAAESGFPPLTVERLIREKGALEKRVAELEAREVRLPQRFDVQSYSCSEEPDGEWYARDDVLAALANAGVRFYEEG
;
A
#
# COMPACT_ATOMS: atom_id res chain seq x y z
N MET A 1 5.40 -12.05 1.38
CA MET A 1 6.67 -11.49 1.87
C MET A 1 7.67 -12.63 2.00
N ILE A 2 8.97 -12.39 1.77
CA ILE A 2 10.03 -13.36 2.01
C ILE A 2 10.84 -12.87 3.21
N THR A 3 11.04 -13.72 4.20
CA THR A 3 11.84 -13.43 5.41
C THR A 3 13.06 -14.34 5.45
N GLU A 4 14.19 -13.84 5.88
CA GLU A 4 15.43 -14.61 5.97
C GLU A 4 15.76 -14.92 7.42
N LYS A 5 16.08 -16.18 7.72
CA LYS A 5 16.59 -16.62 9.01
C LYS A 5 17.56 -17.78 8.82
N ASP A 6 18.73 -17.73 9.46
CA ASP A 6 19.74 -18.79 9.43
C ASP A 6 20.11 -19.28 8.02
N ASN A 7 20.28 -18.34 7.06
CA ASN A 7 20.51 -18.60 5.62
C ASN A 7 19.35 -19.30 4.88
N VAL A 8 18.17 -19.40 5.48
CA VAL A 8 16.94 -19.90 4.86
C VAL A 8 15.97 -18.75 4.59
N PHE A 9 15.52 -18.64 3.35
CA PHE A 9 14.45 -17.72 2.95
C PHE A 9 13.10 -18.42 3.10
N TYR A 10 12.19 -17.83 3.86
CA TYR A 10 10.83 -18.29 4.09
C TYR A 10 9.84 -17.37 3.38
N CYS A 11 9.10 -17.93 2.44
CA CYS A 11 7.96 -17.26 1.85
C CYS A 11 6.71 -17.50 2.70
N ASP A 12 5.84 -16.49 2.80
CA ASP A 12 4.56 -16.59 3.50
C ASP A 12 3.65 -17.72 2.99
N CYS A 13 3.85 -18.19 1.74
CA CYS A 13 3.13 -19.32 1.18
C CYS A 13 3.57 -20.69 1.75
N GLY A 14 4.61 -20.72 2.58
CA GLY A 14 5.15 -21.94 3.19
C GLY A 14 6.34 -22.56 2.44
N PHE A 15 6.71 -22.01 1.27
CA PHE A 15 7.94 -22.41 0.58
C PHE A 15 9.16 -21.82 1.27
N SER A 16 10.23 -22.60 1.37
CA SER A 16 11.52 -22.13 1.85
C SER A 16 12.69 -22.65 1.03
N PHE A 17 13.74 -21.84 0.87
CA PHE A 17 14.96 -22.23 0.16
C PHE A 17 16.22 -21.68 0.84
N GLU A 18 17.31 -22.42 0.74
CA GLU A 18 18.62 -22.00 1.28
C GLU A 18 19.31 -20.99 0.36
N ARG A 19 20.06 -20.06 0.94
CA ARG A 19 20.91 -19.13 0.17
C ARG A 19 21.85 -19.92 -0.75
N GLY A 20 21.85 -19.58 -2.04
CA GLY A 20 22.65 -20.28 -3.06
C GLY A 20 21.98 -21.52 -3.67
N ARG A 21 20.84 -21.97 -3.15
CA ARG A 21 19.94 -22.93 -3.82
C ARG A 21 18.75 -22.18 -4.39
N SER A 22 18.71 -21.99 -5.71
CA SER A 22 17.53 -21.42 -6.35
C SER A 22 16.37 -22.41 -6.29
N GLY A 23 15.26 -22.01 -5.70
CA GLY A 23 13.98 -22.69 -5.81
C GLY A 23 12.98 -21.77 -6.49
N HIS A 24 12.41 -22.19 -7.62
CA HIS A 24 11.26 -21.51 -8.20
C HIS A 24 9.99 -22.03 -7.54
N HIS A 25 9.13 -21.13 -7.09
CA HIS A 25 7.80 -21.48 -6.61
C HIS A 25 6.84 -20.34 -6.96
N GLU A 26 5.62 -20.68 -7.32
CA GLU A 26 4.56 -19.70 -7.45
C GLU A 26 3.89 -19.53 -6.08
N CYS A 27 3.88 -18.30 -5.56
CA CYS A 27 3.28 -18.01 -4.25
C CYS A 27 1.79 -18.39 -4.21
N GLY A 28 1.08 -18.27 -5.34
CA GLY A 28 -0.32 -18.69 -5.49
C GLY A 28 -0.50 -20.17 -5.21
N ASP A 29 0.31 -21.03 -5.80
CA ASP A 29 0.19 -22.49 -5.65
C ASP A 29 0.48 -22.97 -4.23
N GLY A 30 1.53 -22.42 -3.59
CA GLY A 30 1.82 -22.73 -2.19
C GLY A 30 0.68 -22.33 -1.26
N LEU A 31 0.05 -21.17 -1.52
CA LEU A 31 -1.08 -20.69 -0.74
C LEU A 31 -2.34 -21.54 -0.97
N ARG A 32 -2.62 -21.95 -2.22
CA ARG A 32 -3.72 -22.86 -2.57
C ARG A 32 -3.55 -24.23 -1.90
N ALA A 33 -2.35 -24.81 -1.95
CA ALA A 33 -2.05 -26.08 -1.30
C ALA A 33 -2.25 -25.99 0.22
N LYS A 34 -1.80 -24.89 0.84
CA LYS A 34 -2.02 -24.63 2.26
C LYS A 34 -3.51 -24.50 2.57
N LEU A 35 -4.27 -23.74 1.77
CA LEU A 35 -5.71 -23.57 1.93
C LEU A 35 -6.43 -24.92 1.93
N GLU A 36 -6.10 -25.81 1.00
CA GLU A 36 -6.73 -27.14 0.91
C GLU A 36 -6.41 -28.03 2.11
N LEU A 37 -5.21 -27.95 2.68
CA LEU A 37 -4.89 -28.64 3.94
C LEU A 37 -5.79 -28.17 5.09
N PHE A 38 -6.03 -26.87 5.20
CA PHE A 38 -6.89 -26.32 6.24
C PHE A 38 -8.38 -26.61 5.99
N ARG A 39 -8.85 -26.58 4.74
CA ARG A 39 -10.20 -27.01 4.37
C ARG A 39 -10.44 -28.49 4.72
N THR A 40 -9.49 -29.35 4.39
CA THR A 40 -9.53 -30.78 4.75
C THR A 40 -9.61 -30.98 6.26
N ALA A 41 -8.74 -30.29 7.01
CA ALA A 41 -8.77 -30.34 8.47
C ALA A 41 -10.10 -29.80 9.01
N PHE A 42 -10.62 -28.69 8.47
CA PHE A 42 -11.90 -28.13 8.88
C PHE A 42 -13.03 -29.16 8.71
N MET A 43 -13.14 -29.80 7.54
CA MET A 43 -14.14 -30.85 7.30
C MET A 43 -13.99 -32.03 8.27
N GLU A 44 -12.77 -32.42 8.61
CA GLU A 44 -12.54 -33.53 9.55
C GLU A 44 -12.96 -33.20 10.99
N TYR A 45 -12.81 -31.93 11.41
CA TYR A 45 -13.03 -31.51 12.78
C TYR A 45 -14.36 -30.77 13.02
N SER A 46 -14.99 -30.19 11.99
CA SER A 46 -16.29 -29.51 12.11
C SER A 46 -17.34 -30.50 12.58
N ASP A 47 -17.46 -31.63 11.89
CA ASP A 47 -18.52 -32.60 12.13
C ASP A 47 -18.39 -33.26 13.50
N LYS A 48 -17.15 -33.45 13.96
CA LYS A 48 -16.85 -34.00 15.29
C LYS A 48 -17.28 -33.08 16.44
N THR A 49 -17.56 -31.82 16.16
CA THR A 49 -17.74 -30.78 17.18
C THR A 49 -18.99 -29.92 16.99
N ASP A 50 -19.74 -30.16 15.93
CA ASP A 50 -21.02 -29.51 15.64
C ASP A 50 -22.05 -29.67 16.78
N TRP A 51 -22.06 -30.85 17.42
CA TRP A 51 -22.92 -31.11 18.59
C TRP A 51 -22.53 -30.28 19.82
N VAL A 52 -21.24 -29.93 20.00
CA VAL A 52 -20.78 -29.07 21.10
C VAL A 52 -21.21 -27.62 20.85
N GLN A 53 -21.21 -27.20 19.58
CA GLN A 53 -21.60 -25.83 19.20
C GLN A 53 -23.11 -25.59 19.29
N THR A 54 -23.92 -26.62 19.04
CA THR A 54 -25.39 -26.53 19.03
C THR A 54 -26.03 -26.76 20.40
N ASP A 55 -25.35 -27.46 21.31
CA ASP A 55 -25.89 -27.77 22.63
C ASP A 55 -25.61 -26.66 23.66
N LYS A 56 -26.70 -26.05 24.16
CA LYS A 56 -26.67 -24.94 25.14
C LYS A 56 -25.97 -25.28 26.45
N ARG A 57 -25.81 -26.55 26.80
CA ARG A 57 -25.07 -26.95 28.02
C ARG A 57 -23.62 -26.48 27.99
N PHE A 58 -23.05 -26.29 26.80
CA PHE A 58 -21.69 -25.80 26.61
C PHE A 58 -21.60 -24.26 26.51
N ASP A 59 -22.70 -23.53 26.70
CA ASP A 59 -22.65 -22.06 26.73
C ASP A 59 -21.72 -21.53 27.83
N VAL A 60 -21.54 -22.30 28.92
CA VAL A 60 -20.65 -21.96 30.05
C VAL A 60 -19.18 -21.88 29.67
N ILE A 61 -18.73 -22.60 28.63
CA ILE A 61 -17.33 -22.63 28.18
C ILE A 61 -17.07 -21.67 27.01
N LYS A 62 -18.09 -21.04 26.43
CA LYS A 62 -17.92 -20.03 25.36
C LYS A 62 -16.96 -18.88 25.71
N PRO A 63 -16.92 -18.36 26.96
CA PRO A 63 -15.97 -17.29 27.30
C PRO A 63 -14.50 -17.73 27.35
N TRP A 64 -14.24 -19.05 27.37
CA TRP A 64 -12.89 -19.59 27.63
C TRP A 64 -12.05 -19.72 26.35
N GLY A 65 -12.63 -19.42 25.19
CA GLY A 65 -11.91 -19.40 23.92
C GLY A 65 -12.78 -19.84 22.75
N LYS A 66 -12.18 -19.79 21.56
CA LYS A 66 -12.82 -20.24 20.31
C LYS A 66 -12.71 -21.75 20.19
N HIS A 67 -13.75 -22.37 19.65
CA HIS A 67 -13.70 -23.79 19.34
C HIS A 67 -12.73 -24.03 18.17
N ARG A 68 -12.10 -25.21 18.11
CA ARG A 68 -11.10 -25.52 17.06
C ARG A 68 -11.63 -25.30 15.64
N ALA A 69 -12.88 -25.67 15.38
CA ALA A 69 -13.53 -25.46 14.10
C ALA A 69 -13.66 -23.96 13.74
N ASP A 70 -13.94 -23.09 14.71
CA ASP A 70 -14.04 -21.65 14.50
C ASP A 70 -12.67 -21.05 14.17
N VAL A 71 -11.63 -21.47 14.91
CA VAL A 71 -10.25 -21.05 14.63
C VAL A 71 -9.81 -21.46 13.23
N LEU A 72 -10.13 -22.70 12.81
CA LEU A 72 -9.83 -23.19 11.47
C LEU A 72 -10.59 -22.38 10.40
N ARG A 73 -11.86 -22.04 10.64
CA ARG A 73 -12.68 -21.25 9.73
C ARG A 73 -12.11 -19.85 9.52
N GLU A 74 -11.81 -19.13 10.60
CA GLU A 74 -11.19 -17.80 10.52
C GLU A 74 -9.84 -17.83 9.82
N PHE A 75 -9.06 -18.90 10.04
CA PHE A 75 -7.79 -19.05 9.36
C PHE A 75 -7.95 -19.33 7.86
N ILE A 76 -8.96 -20.12 7.46
CA ILE A 76 -9.32 -20.32 6.04
C ILE A 76 -9.70 -18.98 5.41
N GLU A 77 -10.60 -18.21 6.01
CA GLU A 77 -11.03 -16.88 5.52
C GLU A 77 -9.85 -15.91 5.33
N HIS A 78 -8.90 -15.92 6.28
CA HIS A 78 -7.66 -15.15 6.17
C HIS A 78 -6.79 -15.59 4.98
N LEU A 79 -6.64 -16.90 4.77
CA LEU A 79 -5.87 -17.42 3.64
C LEU A 79 -6.55 -17.14 2.30
N GLU A 80 -7.88 -17.21 2.22
CA GLU A 80 -8.65 -16.83 1.03
C GLU A 80 -8.47 -15.35 0.72
N SER A 81 -8.57 -14.48 1.73
CA SER A 81 -8.34 -13.04 1.58
C SER A 81 -6.92 -12.75 1.07
N LYS A 82 -5.92 -13.48 1.57
CA LYS A 82 -4.53 -13.39 1.08
C LYS A 82 -4.38 -13.86 -0.36
N LEU A 83 -5.11 -14.89 -0.78
CA LEU A 83 -5.07 -15.40 -2.14
C LEU A 83 -5.67 -14.37 -3.11
N VAL A 84 -6.81 -13.78 -2.76
CA VAL A 84 -7.44 -12.70 -3.53
C VAL A 84 -6.51 -11.48 -3.65
N ALA A 85 -5.84 -11.09 -2.57
CA ALA A 85 -4.84 -10.01 -2.61
C ALA A 85 -3.65 -10.36 -3.52
N ALA A 86 -3.18 -11.61 -3.49
CA ALA A 86 -2.10 -12.06 -4.36
C ALA A 86 -2.50 -12.09 -5.85
N GLU A 87 -3.71 -12.56 -6.15
CA GLU A 87 -4.25 -12.63 -7.52
C GLU A 87 -4.60 -11.26 -8.11
N SER A 88 -5.02 -10.30 -7.27
CA SER A 88 -5.25 -8.91 -7.68
C SER A 88 -3.97 -8.11 -7.94
N GLY A 89 -2.79 -8.68 -7.67
CA GLY A 89 -1.49 -8.04 -7.91
C GLY A 89 -1.14 -6.90 -6.94
N PHE A 90 -2.01 -6.62 -5.97
CA PHE A 90 -1.76 -5.66 -4.91
C PHE A 90 -1.38 -6.41 -3.63
N PRO A 91 -0.09 -6.35 -3.19
CA PRO A 91 0.28 -6.97 -1.93
C PRO A 91 -0.59 -6.41 -0.81
N PRO A 92 -1.05 -7.22 0.16
CA PRO A 92 -1.90 -6.73 1.24
C PRO A 92 -1.16 -5.59 1.94
N LEU A 93 -1.63 -4.38 1.72
CA LEU A 93 -1.10 -3.18 2.33
C LEU A 93 -1.58 -3.19 3.77
N THR A 94 -0.68 -3.55 4.69
CA THR A 94 -0.98 -3.36 6.12
C THR A 94 -1.25 -1.88 6.36
N VAL A 95 -2.22 -1.58 7.22
CA VAL A 95 -2.62 -0.20 7.52
C VAL A 95 -1.41 0.64 7.96
N GLU A 96 -0.45 0.04 8.67
CA GLU A 96 0.79 0.72 9.07
C GLU A 96 1.65 1.18 7.88
N ARG A 97 1.70 0.39 6.80
CA ARG A 97 2.47 0.74 5.61
C ARG A 97 1.84 1.91 4.87
N LEU A 98 0.51 1.91 4.73
CA LEU A 98 -0.23 3.02 4.14
C LEU A 98 -0.03 4.32 4.92
N ILE A 99 -0.05 4.26 6.25
CA ILE A 99 0.21 5.42 7.10
C ILE A 99 1.62 5.97 6.86
N ARG A 100 2.63 5.10 6.77
CA ARG A 100 4.02 5.51 6.51
C ARG A 100 4.18 6.13 5.13
N GLU A 101 3.64 5.51 4.09
CA GLU A 101 3.70 6.01 2.70
C GLU A 101 2.96 7.34 2.57
N LYS A 102 1.76 7.45 3.17
CA LYS A 102 1.00 8.70 3.23
C LYS A 102 1.80 9.82 3.90
N GLY A 103 2.38 9.57 5.07
CA GLY A 103 3.18 10.59 5.77
C GLY A 103 4.42 11.03 4.98
N ALA A 104 5.05 10.10 4.25
CA ALA A 104 6.18 10.44 3.38
C ALA A 104 5.75 11.30 2.17
N LEU A 105 4.57 11.02 1.59
CA LEU A 105 4.00 11.81 0.50
C LEU A 105 3.57 13.20 0.96
N GLU A 106 2.87 13.30 2.10
CA GLU A 106 2.46 14.58 2.68
C GLU A 106 3.68 15.48 2.96
N LYS A 107 4.78 14.92 3.47
CA LYS A 107 6.02 15.68 3.66
C LYS A 107 6.61 16.22 2.35
N ARG A 108 6.57 15.41 1.28
CA ARG A 108 7.04 15.85 -0.06
C ARG A 108 6.15 16.93 -0.65
N VAL A 109 4.83 16.85 -0.44
CA VAL A 109 3.88 17.88 -0.89
C VAL A 109 4.16 19.19 -0.17
N ALA A 110 4.31 19.17 1.16
CA ALA A 110 4.62 20.38 1.93
C ALA A 110 5.96 21.03 1.51
N GLU A 111 6.98 20.22 1.16
CA GLU A 111 8.24 20.74 0.61
C GLU A 111 8.03 21.41 -0.75
N LEU A 112 7.23 20.81 -1.64
CA LEU A 112 6.94 21.37 -2.96
C LEU A 112 6.09 22.64 -2.88
N GLU A 113 5.09 22.67 -2.00
CA GLU A 113 4.27 23.86 -1.71
C GLU A 113 5.11 24.99 -1.12
N ALA A 114 6.07 24.69 -0.23
CA ALA A 114 7.00 25.71 0.27
C ALA A 114 7.94 26.26 -0.80
N ARG A 115 8.12 25.55 -1.92
CA ARG A 115 8.91 25.99 -3.08
C ARG A 115 8.05 26.68 -4.15
N GLU A 116 6.75 26.81 -3.93
CA GLU A 116 5.85 27.53 -4.84
C GLU A 116 6.10 29.04 -4.71
N VAL A 117 6.60 29.66 -5.79
CA VAL A 117 6.83 31.10 -5.87
C VAL A 117 5.59 31.76 -6.46
N ARG A 118 4.89 32.59 -5.66
CA ARG A 118 3.83 33.45 -6.18
C ARG A 118 4.43 34.54 -7.04
N LEU A 119 4.20 34.46 -8.36
CA LEU A 119 4.62 35.51 -9.28
C LEU A 119 3.72 36.75 -9.12
N PRO A 120 4.29 37.96 -9.25
CA PRO A 120 3.50 39.19 -9.33
C PRO A 120 2.48 39.15 -10.47
N GLN A 121 1.43 39.99 -10.36
CA GLN A 121 0.46 40.19 -11.44
C GLN A 121 1.18 40.52 -12.75
N ARG A 122 0.92 39.74 -13.80
CA ARG A 122 1.43 39.97 -15.15
C ARG A 122 0.33 40.58 -16.00
N PHE A 123 0.57 41.77 -16.51
CA PHE A 123 -0.27 42.38 -17.54
C PHE A 123 0.33 42.03 -18.90
N ASP A 124 -0.51 41.53 -19.81
CA ASP A 124 -0.09 41.34 -21.19
C ASP A 124 -0.11 42.70 -21.92
N VAL A 125 0.90 42.95 -22.76
CA VAL A 125 1.06 44.20 -23.52
C VAL A 125 -0.16 44.47 -24.40
N GLN A 126 -0.87 43.42 -24.86
CA GLN A 126 -2.09 43.58 -25.68
C GLN A 126 -3.33 43.99 -24.86
N SER A 127 -3.30 43.83 -23.53
CA SER A 127 -4.39 44.23 -22.62
C SER A 127 -4.22 45.64 -22.05
N TYR A 128 -3.16 46.35 -22.44
CA TYR A 128 -2.81 47.65 -21.88
C TYR A 128 -3.63 48.78 -22.51
N SER A 129 -4.72 49.18 -21.87
CA SER A 129 -5.24 50.56 -22.00
C SER A 129 -4.44 51.44 -21.05
N CYS A 130 -3.71 52.43 -21.58
CA CYS A 130 -2.79 53.35 -20.87
C CYS A 130 -3.46 54.27 -19.80
N SER A 131 -4.26 53.73 -18.87
CA SER A 131 -4.93 54.50 -17.82
C SER A 131 -4.54 54.11 -16.39
N GLU A 132 -3.80 53.02 -16.19
CA GLU A 132 -3.35 52.58 -14.87
C GLU A 132 -1.84 52.30 -14.93
N GLU A 133 -1.02 53.15 -14.31
CA GLU A 133 0.41 52.90 -14.13
C GLU A 133 0.58 51.93 -12.95
N PRO A 134 1.04 50.70 -13.17
CA PRO A 134 1.21 49.74 -12.08
C PRO A 134 2.40 50.17 -11.20
N ASP A 135 2.19 50.20 -9.89
CA ASP A 135 3.25 50.36 -8.89
C ASP A 135 4.01 49.04 -8.76
N GLY A 136 5.22 48.96 -9.34
CA GLY A 136 6.03 47.75 -9.32
C GLY A 136 7.32 47.83 -10.13
N GLU A 137 8.29 46.99 -9.78
CA GLU A 137 9.53 46.82 -10.53
C GLU A 137 9.27 46.04 -11.84
N TRP A 138 9.70 46.61 -12.96
CA TRP A 138 9.63 45.98 -14.27
C TRP A 138 10.82 45.03 -14.46
N TYR A 139 10.55 43.73 -14.59
CA TYR A 139 11.58 42.74 -14.93
C TYR A 139 11.55 42.43 -16.43
N ALA A 140 12.72 42.47 -17.06
CA ALA A 140 12.86 42.01 -18.44
C ALA A 140 12.57 40.51 -18.51
N ARG A 141 11.89 40.09 -19.58
CA ARG A 141 11.54 38.68 -19.83
C ARG A 141 12.77 37.77 -19.68
N ASP A 142 13.88 38.16 -20.28
CA ASP A 142 15.11 37.35 -20.30
C ASP A 142 15.73 37.20 -18.90
N ASP A 143 15.64 38.22 -18.05
CA ASP A 143 16.12 38.16 -16.67
C ASP A 143 15.29 37.17 -15.84
N VAL A 144 13.98 37.15 -16.06
CA VAL A 144 13.07 36.20 -15.39
C VAL A 144 13.32 34.77 -15.88
N LEU A 145 13.52 34.58 -17.19
CA LEU A 145 13.84 33.26 -17.75
C LEU A 145 15.19 32.75 -17.24
N ALA A 146 16.20 33.62 -17.15
CA ALA A 146 17.50 33.29 -16.59
C ALA A 146 17.40 32.91 -15.10
N ALA A 147 16.60 33.64 -14.31
CA ALA A 147 16.36 33.31 -12.91
C ALA A 147 15.67 31.96 -12.74
N LEU A 148 14.66 31.64 -13.57
CA LEU A 148 13.97 30.35 -13.56
C LEU A 148 14.91 29.20 -13.95
N ALA A 149 15.73 29.39 -14.97
CA ALA A 149 16.75 28.42 -15.38
C ALA A 149 17.79 28.18 -14.28
N ASN A 150 18.29 29.25 -13.64
CA ASN A 150 19.23 29.17 -12.52
C ASN A 150 18.62 28.45 -11.30
N ALA A 151 17.31 28.57 -11.09
CA ALA A 151 16.58 27.87 -10.03
C ALA A 151 16.21 26.41 -10.40
N GLY A 152 16.53 25.95 -11.62
CA GLY A 152 16.20 24.60 -12.10
C GLY A 152 14.71 24.39 -12.37
N VAL A 153 13.94 25.46 -12.55
CA VAL A 153 12.50 25.41 -12.83
C VAL A 153 12.29 25.23 -14.33
N ARG A 154 11.55 24.19 -14.72
CA ARG A 154 11.18 23.95 -16.12
C ARG A 154 10.03 24.89 -16.51
N PHE A 155 10.19 25.62 -17.61
CA PHE A 155 9.14 26.44 -18.21
C PHE A 155 8.91 26.01 -19.66
N TYR A 156 7.71 26.30 -20.17
CA TYR A 156 7.33 26.09 -21.56
C TYR A 156 7.02 27.45 -22.17
N GLU A 157 7.60 27.76 -23.32
CA GLU A 157 7.18 28.89 -24.15
C GLU A 157 6.04 28.38 -25.05
N GLU A 158 4.82 28.92 -24.88
CA GLU A 158 3.85 28.89 -25.96
C GLU A 158 4.34 29.88 -27.03
N GLY A 159 4.65 29.35 -28.22
CA GLY A 159 5.08 30.12 -29.38
C GLY A 159 3.93 30.83 -30.08
#